data_AF-A0A975M1Q2-F1
#
_entry.id   AF-A0A975M1Q2-F1
#
_cell.length_a   1.000
_cell.length_b   1.000
_cell.length_c   1.000
_cell.angle_alpha   90.00
_cell.angle_beta   90.00
_cell.angle_gamma   90.00
#
_symmetry.space_group_name_H-M   'P 1'
#
loop_
_entity.id
_entity.type
_entity.pdbx_description
1 polymer ?
#
loop_
_entity_poly.entity_id
_entity_poly.type
_entity_poly.pdbx_seq_one_letter_code
_entity_poly.pdbx_strand_id
1 'polypeptide(L)'
;MKKLYLLTLLIISSMILFSCSAAMDAYEPANVDSNLIYSWYTLTYTDVDNFDIFYQAGDPIKDFVILHQRAFNERLDESELNAYIELFNILDDIADAQSIYIGQTLNYSSTELNTYAKNIDLSLSINDIVTFNTFKDIKDSLETASIVIPKIDYYELRTNQSLTNEQYNNLELLQELFIELHQQLLLTDISRYSFEYIEEQSMLLYVPPTDEELMDIEEGYILIQLLLNPETE
;
A
#
# COMPACT_ATOMS: atom_id res chain seq x y z
N MET A 1 11.37 -30.26 44.64
CA MET A 1 11.84 -30.05 43.25
C MET A 1 10.78 -29.43 42.33
N LYS A 2 9.50 -29.83 42.36
CA LYS A 2 8.43 -29.21 41.53
C LYS A 2 8.25 -27.69 41.71
N LYS A 3 8.41 -27.17 42.93
CA LYS A 3 8.28 -25.72 43.23
C LYS A 3 9.41 -24.87 42.63
N LEU A 4 10.61 -25.43 42.49
CA LEU A 4 11.75 -24.74 41.90
C LEU A 4 11.60 -24.62 40.38
N TYR A 5 11.04 -25.66 39.74
CA TYR A 5 10.75 -25.71 38.31
C TYR A 5 9.69 -24.68 37.90
N LEU A 6 8.63 -24.54 38.70
CA LEU A 6 7.60 -23.52 38.47
C LEU A 6 8.15 -22.08 38.58
N LEU A 7 9.07 -21.84 39.50
CA LEU A 7 9.71 -20.53 39.66
C LEU A 7 10.64 -20.21 38.47
N THR A 8 11.39 -21.21 37.99
CA THR A 8 12.27 -21.03 36.81
C THR A 8 11.45 -20.81 35.53
N LEU A 9 10.34 -21.52 35.38
CA LEU A 9 9.44 -21.37 34.22
C LEU A 9 8.73 -20.01 34.22
N LEU A 10 8.37 -19.48 35.39
CA LEU A 10 7.82 -18.12 35.53
C LEU A 10 8.85 -17.04 35.14
N ILE A 11 10.11 -17.18 35.59
CA ILE A 11 11.17 -16.22 35.26
C ILE A 11 11.46 -16.23 33.75
N ILE A 12 11.60 -17.41 33.15
CA ILE A 12 11.83 -17.54 31.71
C ILE A 12 10.63 -17.00 30.91
N SER A 13 9.40 -17.32 31.32
CA SER A 13 8.19 -16.80 30.66
C SER A 13 8.09 -15.28 30.74
N SER A 14 8.47 -14.67 31.88
CA SER A 14 8.48 -13.20 32.01
C SER A 14 9.52 -12.56 31.09
N MET A 15 10.70 -13.16 30.95
CA MET A 15 11.74 -12.66 30.04
C MET A 15 11.34 -12.75 28.57
N ILE A 16 10.61 -13.80 28.17
CA ILE A 16 10.06 -13.95 26.80
C ILE A 16 8.99 -12.88 26.52
N LEU A 17 8.16 -12.53 27.51
CA LEU A 17 7.15 -11.48 27.35
C LEU A 17 7.77 -10.07 27.22
N PHE A 18 8.89 -9.79 27.90
CA PHE A 18 9.58 -8.49 27.77
C PHE A 18 10.42 -8.35 26.49
N SER A 19 10.91 -9.46 25.94
CA SER A 19 11.71 -9.45 24.70
C SER A 19 10.89 -9.39 23.41
N CYS A 20 9.56 -9.41 23.50
CA CYS A 20 8.63 -9.11 22.41
C CYS A 20 8.24 -7.61 22.32
N SER A 21 8.94 -6.72 23.05
CA SER A 21 8.78 -5.25 22.91
C SER A 21 9.93 -4.58 22.15
N ALA A 22 10.80 -5.38 21.52
CA ALA A 22 11.90 -4.86 20.72
C ALA A 22 11.38 -4.31 19.38
N ALA A 23 11.51 -2.99 19.25
CA ALA A 23 11.30 -2.20 18.03
C ALA A 23 9.88 -2.21 17.46
N MET A 24 8.94 -1.55 18.15
CA MET A 24 8.02 -0.73 17.36
C MET A 24 8.84 0.46 16.87
N ASP A 25 9.14 0.49 15.57
CA ASP A 25 9.45 1.75 14.90
C ASP A 25 8.45 2.80 15.38
N ALA A 26 8.94 4.01 15.65
CA ALA A 26 8.13 5.07 16.23
C ALA A 26 6.82 5.19 15.43
N TYR A 27 5.71 4.82 16.07
CA TYR A 27 4.37 4.86 15.49
C TYR A 27 4.08 6.31 15.09
N GLU A 28 4.22 6.64 13.81
CA GLU A 28 3.57 7.82 13.25
C GLU A 28 2.12 7.41 12.98
N PRO A 29 1.13 8.04 13.67
CA PRO A 29 -0.26 7.79 13.36
C PRO A 29 -0.52 8.08 11.88
N ALA A 30 -1.42 7.32 11.26
CA ALA A 30 -1.85 7.59 9.88
C ALA A 30 -2.30 9.06 9.79
N ASN A 31 -1.55 9.84 9.02
CA ASN A 31 -1.80 11.26 8.82
C ASN A 31 -1.69 11.52 7.32
N VAL A 32 -2.52 12.39 6.77
CA VAL A 32 -2.46 12.83 5.38
C VAL A 32 -1.13 13.56 5.06
N ASP A 33 -0.48 14.14 6.07
CA ASP A 33 0.86 14.76 5.95
C ASP A 33 2.02 13.77 5.93
N SER A 34 1.79 12.49 6.24
CA SER A 34 2.89 11.54 6.33
C SER A 34 3.41 11.14 4.94
N ASN A 35 4.62 10.61 4.93
CA ASN A 35 5.20 10.04 3.72
C ASN A 35 4.79 8.57 3.58
N LEU A 36 4.54 8.15 2.34
CA LEU A 36 4.46 6.77 1.92
C LEU A 36 5.84 6.23 1.56
N ILE A 37 6.06 4.95 1.82
CA ILE A 37 7.31 4.24 1.51
C ILE A 37 6.99 3.14 0.50
N TYR A 38 7.80 3.03 -0.56
CA TYR A 38 7.61 1.99 -1.55
C TYR A 38 7.88 0.60 -0.97
N SER A 39 6.90 -0.30 -1.05
CA SER A 39 7.03 -1.69 -0.62
C SER A 39 7.44 -2.58 -1.79
N TRP A 40 8.64 -3.16 -1.74
CA TRP A 40 9.07 -4.18 -2.71
C TRP A 40 8.28 -5.48 -2.62
N TYR A 41 7.46 -5.65 -1.58
CA TYR A 41 6.63 -6.82 -1.38
C TYR A 41 5.33 -6.74 -2.17
N THR A 42 4.63 -5.60 -2.10
CA THR A 42 3.39 -5.35 -2.85
C THR A 42 3.62 -4.61 -4.17
N LEU A 43 4.81 -4.04 -4.37
CA LEU A 43 5.16 -3.12 -5.45
C LEU A 43 4.34 -1.83 -5.46
N THR A 44 3.88 -1.38 -4.29
CA THR A 44 3.07 -0.17 -4.14
C THR A 44 3.59 0.71 -3.00
N TYR A 45 3.17 1.98 -2.99
CA TYR A 45 3.40 2.92 -1.87
C TYR A 45 2.39 2.75 -0.73
N THR A 46 1.29 2.03 -0.96
CA THR A 46 0.13 1.97 -0.08
C THR A 46 0.05 0.70 0.75
N ASP A 47 1.20 0.05 0.99
CA ASP A 47 1.36 -1.03 1.97
C ASP A 47 1.47 -0.42 3.37
N VAL A 48 0.39 0.25 3.77
CA VAL A 48 0.24 0.98 5.03
C VAL A 48 -0.74 0.25 5.95
N ASP A 49 -0.97 0.77 7.16
CA ASP A 49 -1.96 0.21 8.05
C ASP A 49 -3.38 0.32 7.46
N ASN A 50 -4.25 -0.62 7.79
CA ASN A 50 -5.59 -0.71 7.20
C ASN A 50 -6.55 0.43 7.59
N PHE A 51 -6.21 1.20 8.62
CA PHE A 51 -6.93 2.42 9.02
C PHE A 51 -6.38 3.70 8.35
N ASP A 52 -5.38 3.57 7.50
CA ASP A 52 -4.93 4.66 6.62
C ASP A 52 -5.85 4.72 5.40
N ILE A 53 -6.35 5.91 5.06
CA ILE A 53 -7.29 6.06 3.95
C ILE A 53 -6.66 5.79 2.57
N PHE A 54 -5.33 5.73 2.50
CA PHE A 54 -4.59 5.32 1.30
C PHE A 54 -4.38 3.81 1.21
N TYR A 55 -4.74 3.03 2.24
CA TYR A 55 -4.54 1.59 2.26
C TYR A 55 -5.09 0.91 1.00
N GLN A 56 -4.25 0.09 0.36
CA GLN A 56 -4.58 -0.65 -0.87
C GLN A 56 -5.04 0.19 -2.07
N ALA A 57 -4.80 1.51 -2.08
CA ALA A 57 -5.07 2.34 -3.26
C ALA A 57 -4.00 2.22 -4.37
N GLY A 58 -2.92 1.52 -4.08
CA GLY A 58 -1.80 1.29 -4.98
C GLY A 58 -2.13 0.46 -6.21
N ASP A 59 -1.32 0.66 -7.24
CA ASP A 59 -1.32 -0.06 -8.51
C ASP A 59 0.15 -0.29 -8.82
N PRO A 60 0.60 -1.56 -8.90
CA PRO A 60 2.01 -1.88 -9.05
C PRO A 60 2.71 -1.16 -10.21
N ILE A 61 2.02 -1.00 -11.34
CA ILE A 61 2.59 -0.39 -12.54
C ILE A 61 2.70 1.12 -12.35
N LYS A 62 1.62 1.77 -11.95
CA LYS A 62 1.60 3.23 -11.75
C LYS A 62 2.58 3.64 -10.66
N ASP A 63 2.65 2.87 -9.57
CA ASP A 63 3.56 3.16 -8.46
C ASP A 63 5.02 2.92 -8.85
N PHE A 64 5.30 1.92 -9.69
CA PHE A 64 6.63 1.74 -10.27
C PHE A 64 7.04 2.91 -11.17
N VAL A 65 6.13 3.45 -11.99
CA VAL A 65 6.42 4.65 -12.82
C VAL A 65 6.78 5.85 -11.93
N ILE A 66 6.03 6.06 -10.84
CA ILE A 66 6.32 7.11 -9.85
C ILE A 66 7.70 6.87 -9.21
N LEU A 67 7.98 5.64 -8.77
CA LEU A 67 9.26 5.24 -8.19
C LEU A 67 10.42 5.52 -9.15
N HIS A 68 10.31 5.08 -10.40
CA HIS A 68 11.34 5.25 -11.42
C HIS A 68 11.63 6.74 -11.66
N GLN A 69 10.58 7.53 -11.87
CA GLN A 69 10.74 8.96 -12.08
C GLN A 69 11.37 9.66 -10.87
N ARG A 70 11.00 9.27 -9.64
CA ARG A 70 11.58 9.83 -8.41
C ARG A 70 13.05 9.42 -8.21
N ALA A 71 13.40 8.16 -8.49
CA ALA A 71 14.73 7.61 -8.26
C ALA A 71 15.77 8.11 -9.28
N PHE A 72 15.38 8.18 -10.56
CA PHE A 72 16.30 8.48 -11.66
C PHE A 72 16.11 9.88 -12.24
N ASN A 73 15.07 10.60 -11.82
CA ASN A 73 14.69 11.91 -12.38
C ASN A 73 14.51 11.86 -13.91
N GLU A 74 14.01 10.73 -14.40
CA GLU A 74 13.81 10.42 -15.81
C GLU A 74 12.45 9.75 -16.02
N ARG A 75 11.76 10.19 -17.08
CA ARG A 75 10.50 9.56 -17.51
C ARG A 75 10.83 8.42 -18.45
N LEU A 76 10.17 7.29 -18.23
CA LEU A 76 10.17 6.18 -19.18
C LEU A 76 9.61 6.67 -20.52
N ASP A 77 10.25 6.25 -21.61
CA ASP A 77 9.66 6.45 -22.92
C ASP A 77 8.47 5.50 -23.14
N GLU A 78 7.72 5.72 -24.23
CA GLU A 78 6.52 4.92 -24.52
C GLU A 78 6.85 3.43 -24.72
N SER A 79 8.01 3.10 -25.29
CA SER A 79 8.41 1.72 -25.51
C SER A 79 8.79 1.03 -24.19
N GLU A 80 9.49 1.73 -23.31
CA GLU A 80 9.86 1.24 -21.98
C GLU A 80 8.63 1.05 -21.11
N LEU A 81 7.73 2.04 -21.09
CA LEU A 81 6.48 1.97 -20.34
C LEU A 81 5.63 0.77 -20.77
N ASN A 82 5.46 0.56 -22.08
CA ASN A 82 4.72 -0.60 -22.59
C ASN A 82 5.38 -1.93 -22.21
N ALA A 83 6.71 -2.02 -22.25
CA ALA A 83 7.43 -3.21 -21.83
C ALA A 83 7.26 -3.51 -20.33
N TYR A 84 7.21 -2.48 -19.48
CA TYR A 84 6.91 -2.65 -18.06
C TYR A 84 5.44 -3.02 -17.81
N ILE A 85 4.48 -2.42 -18.51
CA ILE A 85 3.07 -2.80 -18.42
C ILE A 85 2.90 -4.30 -18.73
N GLU A 86 3.49 -4.77 -19.85
CA GLU A 86 3.44 -6.18 -20.24
C GLU A 86 4.11 -7.07 -19.19
N LEU A 87 5.28 -6.68 -18.67
CA LEU A 87 5.95 -7.42 -17.60
C LEU A 87 5.09 -7.53 -16.35
N PHE A 88 4.53 -6.42 -15.86
CA PHE A 88 3.75 -6.44 -14.62
C PHE A 88 2.49 -7.27 -14.74
N ASN A 89 1.80 -7.27 -15.89
CA ASN A 89 0.69 -8.18 -16.15
C ASN A 89 1.11 -9.65 -16.04
N ILE A 90 2.28 -10.00 -16.60
CA ILE A 90 2.85 -11.35 -16.49
C ILE A 90 3.18 -11.70 -15.03
N LEU A 91 3.77 -10.76 -14.29
CA LEU A 91 4.12 -10.98 -12.88
C LEU A 91 2.87 -11.16 -12.01
N ASP A 92 1.81 -10.40 -12.29
CA ASP A 92 0.52 -10.48 -11.62
C ASP A 92 -0.15 -11.83 -11.87
N ASP A 93 -0.27 -12.25 -13.14
CA ASP A 93 -0.81 -13.57 -13.53
C ASP A 93 -0.06 -14.73 -12.83
N ILE A 94 1.27 -14.62 -12.75
CA ILE A 94 2.11 -15.62 -12.06
C ILE A 94 1.88 -15.57 -10.56
N ALA A 95 1.82 -14.38 -9.97
CA ALA A 95 1.64 -14.20 -8.52
C ALA A 95 0.29 -14.77 -8.07
N ASP A 96 -0.78 -14.48 -8.81
CA ASP A 96 -2.13 -15.01 -8.59
C ASP A 96 -2.15 -16.54 -8.67
N ALA A 97 -1.56 -17.11 -9.72
CA ALA A 97 -1.50 -18.55 -9.91
C ALA A 97 -0.69 -19.27 -8.81
N GLN A 98 0.26 -18.59 -8.19
CA GLN A 98 1.05 -19.10 -7.06
C GLN A 98 0.48 -18.70 -5.68
N SER A 99 -0.58 -17.86 -5.64
CA SER A 99 -1.14 -17.30 -4.41
C SER A 99 -0.09 -16.59 -3.54
N ILE A 100 0.73 -15.74 -4.17
CA ILE A 100 1.77 -14.92 -3.56
C ILE A 100 1.58 -13.45 -3.91
N TYR A 101 2.30 -12.56 -3.25
CA TYR A 101 2.32 -11.15 -3.65
C TYR A 101 3.21 -10.96 -4.88
N ILE A 102 2.82 -10.03 -5.76
CA ILE A 102 3.53 -9.74 -7.01
C ILE A 102 5.03 -9.47 -6.79
N GLY A 103 5.43 -8.75 -5.74
CA GLY A 103 6.83 -8.48 -5.44
C GLY A 103 7.65 -9.72 -5.12
N GLN A 104 7.02 -10.81 -4.65
CA GLN A 104 7.72 -12.07 -4.39
C GLN A 104 8.20 -12.76 -5.67
N THR A 105 7.59 -12.48 -6.83
CA THR A 105 8.04 -12.99 -8.13
C THR A 105 9.44 -12.49 -8.51
N LEU A 106 9.88 -11.36 -7.96
CA LEU A 106 11.22 -10.80 -8.21
C LEU A 106 12.35 -11.64 -7.60
N ASN A 107 12.02 -12.56 -6.69
CA ASN A 107 12.98 -13.55 -6.17
C ASN A 107 13.27 -14.67 -7.17
N TYR A 108 12.46 -14.83 -8.22
CA TYR A 108 12.67 -15.84 -9.24
C TYR A 108 13.87 -15.51 -10.13
N SER A 109 14.56 -16.55 -10.58
CA SER A 109 15.43 -16.50 -11.74
C SER A 109 14.59 -16.44 -13.03
N SER A 110 15.19 -16.00 -14.14
CA SER A 110 14.50 -15.99 -15.45
C SER A 110 14.02 -17.39 -15.86
N THR A 111 14.72 -18.45 -15.44
CA THR A 111 14.32 -19.84 -15.68
C THR A 111 13.07 -20.21 -14.88
N GLU A 112 13.00 -19.81 -13.60
CA GLU A 112 11.82 -20.03 -12.76
C GLU A 112 10.63 -19.25 -13.29
N LEU A 113 10.81 -17.97 -13.62
CA LEU A 113 9.76 -17.13 -14.20
C LEU A 113 9.17 -17.78 -15.47
N ASN A 114 10.02 -18.22 -16.40
CA ASN A 114 9.58 -18.91 -17.61
C ASN A 114 8.90 -20.25 -17.34
N THR A 115 9.29 -20.93 -16.26
CA THR A 115 8.63 -22.19 -15.86
C THR A 115 7.23 -21.92 -15.33
N TYR A 116 7.07 -20.92 -14.46
CA TYR A 116 5.76 -20.56 -13.91
C TYR A 116 4.83 -19.97 -14.98
N ALA A 117 5.33 -19.11 -15.87
CA ALA A 117 4.57 -18.59 -17.01
C ALA A 117 3.99 -19.73 -17.87
N LYS A 118 4.81 -20.74 -18.20
CA LYS A 118 4.35 -21.90 -18.98
C LYS A 118 3.30 -22.75 -18.27
N ASN A 119 3.35 -22.82 -16.93
CA ASN A 119 2.35 -23.56 -16.17
C ASN A 119 0.95 -22.93 -16.24
N ILE A 120 0.87 -21.66 -16.65
CA ILE A 120 -0.37 -20.91 -16.87
C ILE A 120 -0.57 -20.54 -18.35
N ASP A 121 0.03 -21.30 -19.26
CA ASP A 121 -0.09 -21.13 -20.72
C ASP A 121 0.38 -19.77 -21.27
N LEU A 122 1.21 -19.04 -20.51
CA LEU A 122 1.91 -17.85 -20.98
C LEU A 122 3.27 -18.21 -21.59
N SER A 123 3.59 -17.60 -22.73
CA SER A 123 4.87 -17.77 -23.41
C SER A 123 5.68 -16.49 -23.35
N LEU A 124 6.75 -16.49 -22.57
CA LEU A 124 7.63 -15.33 -22.43
C LEU A 124 8.48 -15.14 -23.70
N SER A 125 8.52 -13.89 -24.17
CA SER A 125 9.42 -13.43 -25.21
C SER A 125 10.83 -13.19 -24.65
N ILE A 126 11.80 -12.97 -25.54
CA ILE A 126 13.15 -12.55 -25.12
C ILE A 126 13.09 -11.17 -24.45
N ASN A 127 12.22 -10.28 -24.95
CA ASN A 127 12.08 -8.93 -24.39
C ASN A 127 11.56 -9.00 -22.95
N ASP A 128 10.57 -9.85 -22.67
CA ASP A 128 10.00 -9.98 -21.31
C ASP A 128 11.07 -10.41 -20.30
N ILE A 129 11.93 -11.35 -20.70
CA ILE A 129 13.07 -11.80 -19.87
C ILE A 129 14.10 -10.69 -19.67
N VAL A 130 14.38 -9.89 -20.70
CA VAL A 130 15.29 -8.75 -20.59
C VAL A 130 14.70 -7.70 -19.65
N THR A 131 13.44 -7.30 -19.84
CA THR A 131 12.74 -6.32 -19.00
C THR A 131 12.64 -6.79 -17.56
N PHE A 132 12.38 -8.07 -17.31
CA PHE A 132 12.39 -8.66 -15.97
C PHE A 132 13.76 -8.51 -15.30
N ASN A 133 14.84 -8.83 -16.01
CA ASN A 133 16.18 -8.70 -15.45
C ASN A 133 16.55 -7.23 -15.17
N THR A 134 16.18 -6.31 -16.08
CA THR A 134 16.33 -4.87 -15.84
C THR A 134 15.54 -4.41 -14.62
N PHE A 135 14.31 -4.90 -14.43
CA PHE A 135 13.52 -4.56 -13.25
C PHE A 135 14.17 -5.06 -11.96
N LYS A 136 14.75 -6.27 -11.98
CA LYS A 136 15.52 -6.79 -10.85
C LYS A 136 16.75 -5.96 -10.55
N ASP A 137 17.49 -5.52 -11.57
CA ASP A 137 18.64 -4.62 -11.38
C ASP A 137 18.20 -3.29 -10.73
N ILE A 138 17.04 -2.74 -11.13
CA ILE A 138 16.45 -1.56 -10.50
C ILE A 138 16.12 -1.85 -9.03
N LYS A 139 15.42 -2.94 -8.73
CA LYS A 139 15.14 -3.37 -7.35
C LYS A 139 16.42 -3.44 -6.53
N ASP A 140 17.42 -4.17 -7.01
CA ASP A 140 18.68 -4.37 -6.27
C ASP A 140 19.42 -3.04 -6.02
N SER A 141 19.30 -2.08 -6.94
CA SER A 141 19.88 -0.74 -6.77
C SER A 141 19.13 0.15 -5.76
N LEU A 142 17.83 -0.08 -5.57
CA LEU A 142 16.93 0.79 -4.79
C LEU A 142 16.40 0.14 -3.51
N GLU A 143 16.54 -1.17 -3.29
CA GLU A 143 15.96 -1.90 -2.15
C GLU A 143 16.51 -1.43 -0.79
N THR A 144 17.72 -0.86 -0.78
CA THR A 144 18.31 -0.25 0.42
C THR A 144 18.05 1.25 0.53
N ALA A 145 17.50 1.87 -0.52
CA ALA A 145 17.11 3.27 -0.52
C ALA A 145 15.67 3.40 0.00
N SER A 146 15.47 4.15 1.08
CA SER A 146 14.13 4.54 1.52
C SER A 146 13.59 5.61 0.58
N ILE A 147 12.98 5.19 -0.52
CA ILE A 147 12.31 6.10 -1.45
C ILE A 147 10.93 6.40 -0.91
N VAL A 148 10.75 7.66 -0.53
CA VAL A 148 9.54 8.16 0.12
C VAL A 148 8.84 9.18 -0.76
N ILE A 149 7.52 9.28 -0.60
CA ILE A 149 6.69 10.26 -1.28
C ILE A 149 5.64 10.81 -0.30
N PRO A 150 5.45 12.13 -0.17
CA PRO A 150 4.31 12.67 0.57
C PRO A 150 2.98 12.13 0.03
N LYS A 151 2.02 11.78 0.89
CA LYS A 151 0.72 11.24 0.44
C LYS A 151 -0.02 12.15 -0.52
N ILE A 152 0.05 13.46 -0.31
CA ILE A 152 -0.55 14.43 -1.22
C ILE A 152 0.13 14.38 -2.59
N ASP A 153 1.46 14.44 -2.65
CA ASP A 153 2.19 14.27 -3.92
C ASP A 153 1.82 12.94 -4.61
N TYR A 154 1.65 11.87 -3.83
CA TYR A 154 1.24 10.56 -4.36
C TYR A 154 -0.15 10.63 -4.98
N TYR A 155 -1.13 11.19 -4.27
CA TYR A 155 -2.48 11.41 -4.78
C TYR A 155 -2.46 12.19 -6.09
N GLU A 156 -1.75 13.33 -6.12
CA GLU A 156 -1.73 14.21 -7.29
C GLU A 156 -1.06 13.54 -8.50
N LEU A 157 0.00 12.77 -8.29
CA LEU A 157 0.66 12.01 -9.38
C LEU A 157 -0.23 10.88 -9.89
N ARG A 158 -1.00 10.23 -9.01
CA ARG A 158 -1.87 9.10 -9.36
C ARG A 158 -3.14 9.52 -10.08
N THR A 159 -3.72 10.64 -9.67
CA THR A 159 -4.97 11.17 -10.23
C THR A 159 -4.73 12.23 -11.29
N ASN A 160 -3.48 12.70 -11.46
CA ASN A 160 -3.11 13.82 -12.32
C ASN A 160 -3.94 15.09 -11.99
N GLN A 161 -4.32 15.26 -10.72
CA GLN A 161 -5.11 16.37 -10.21
C GLN A 161 -4.43 16.99 -9.01
N SER A 162 -4.23 18.31 -9.02
CA SER A 162 -3.80 19.03 -7.83
C SER A 162 -4.94 19.25 -6.84
N LEU A 163 -4.64 19.16 -5.54
CA LEU A 163 -5.62 19.38 -4.48
C LEU A 163 -5.67 20.86 -4.08
N THR A 164 -6.88 21.35 -3.85
CA THR A 164 -7.10 22.63 -3.17
C THR A 164 -6.90 22.47 -1.66
N ASN A 165 -6.70 23.57 -0.93
CA ASN A 165 -6.60 23.53 0.53
C ASN A 165 -7.86 22.95 1.20
N GLU A 166 -9.04 23.22 0.62
CA GLU A 166 -10.32 22.69 1.10
C GLU A 166 -10.36 21.16 0.94
N GLN A 167 -10.03 20.66 -0.25
CA GLN A 167 -9.95 19.21 -0.51
C GLN A 167 -8.90 18.51 0.36
N TYR A 168 -7.77 19.17 0.64
CA TYR A 168 -6.79 18.67 1.58
C TYR A 168 -7.37 18.54 2.99
N ASN A 169 -8.04 19.58 3.51
CA ASN A 169 -8.68 19.52 4.84
C ASN A 169 -9.76 18.42 4.90
N ASN A 170 -10.50 18.22 3.80
CA ASN A 170 -11.53 17.17 3.71
C ASN A 170 -10.91 15.76 3.82
N LEU A 171 -9.72 15.54 3.26
CA LEU A 171 -8.96 14.30 3.44
C LEU A 171 -8.48 14.13 4.89
N GLU A 172 -8.04 15.21 5.55
CA GLU A 172 -7.64 15.17 6.96
C GLU A 172 -8.82 14.75 7.85
N LEU A 173 -9.98 15.39 7.68
CA LEU A 173 -11.20 15.07 8.43
C LEU A 173 -11.62 13.61 8.21
N LEU A 174 -11.56 13.11 6.97
CA LEU A 174 -11.82 11.71 6.68
C LEU A 174 -10.83 10.77 7.38
N GLN A 175 -9.54 11.07 7.34
CA GLN A 175 -8.51 10.25 8.00
C GLN A 175 -8.71 10.21 9.53
N GLU A 176 -9.04 11.34 10.14
CA GLU A 176 -9.33 11.44 11.58
C GLU A 176 -10.55 10.60 11.95
N LEU A 177 -11.67 10.76 11.21
CA LEU A 177 -12.87 9.97 11.44
C LEU A 177 -12.59 8.47 11.29
N PHE A 178 -11.86 8.07 10.24
CA PHE A 178 -11.62 6.67 9.95
C PHE A 178 -10.73 6.01 11.02
N ILE A 179 -9.76 6.75 11.57
CA ILE A 179 -8.99 6.31 12.75
C ILE A 179 -9.92 6.07 13.94
N GLU A 180 -10.84 6.99 14.23
CA GLU A 180 -11.76 6.83 15.36
C GLU A 180 -12.67 5.61 15.19
N LEU A 181 -13.28 5.47 14.00
CA LEU A 181 -14.12 4.31 13.66
C LEU A 181 -13.34 2.99 13.75
N HIS A 182 -12.06 2.99 13.37
CA HIS A 182 -11.19 1.83 13.50
C HIS A 182 -10.88 1.49 14.96
N GLN A 183 -10.54 2.49 15.78
CA GLN A 183 -10.25 2.30 17.21
C GLN A 183 -11.45 1.75 17.98
N GLN A 184 -12.67 2.06 17.53
CA GLN A 184 -13.91 1.51 18.08
C GLN A 184 -14.29 0.14 17.48
N LEU A 185 -13.45 -0.43 16.61
CA LEU A 185 -13.66 -1.70 15.91
C LEU A 185 -14.93 -1.71 15.04
N LEU A 186 -15.34 -0.54 14.54
CA LEU A 186 -16.50 -0.38 13.67
C LEU A 186 -16.12 -0.64 12.21
N LEU A 187 -14.98 -0.11 11.78
CA LEU A 187 -14.48 -0.21 10.40
C LEU A 187 -13.00 -0.68 10.37
N THR A 188 -12.60 -1.31 9.28
CA THR A 188 -11.22 -1.83 9.14
C THR A 188 -10.49 -1.41 7.88
N ASP A 189 -11.20 -1.06 6.81
CA ASP A 189 -10.63 -0.78 5.49
C ASP A 189 -11.65 0.05 4.68
N ILE A 190 -11.27 1.27 4.30
CA ILE A 190 -12.18 2.24 3.71
C ILE A 190 -12.72 1.78 2.35
N SER A 191 -11.93 0.98 1.62
CA SER A 191 -12.28 0.50 0.27
C SER A 191 -13.51 -0.42 0.24
N ARG A 192 -13.95 -0.92 1.41
CA ARG A 192 -15.03 -1.91 1.54
C ARG A 192 -16.40 -1.30 1.80
N TYR A 193 -16.47 -0.01 2.07
CA TYR A 193 -17.67 0.63 2.59
C TYR A 193 -18.11 1.77 1.69
N SER A 194 -19.42 1.89 1.48
CA SER A 194 -20.02 3.11 0.92
C SER A 194 -19.94 4.24 1.95
N PHE A 195 -20.00 5.48 1.46
CA PHE A 195 -20.07 6.64 2.36
C PHE A 195 -21.28 6.57 3.30
N GLU A 196 -22.46 6.21 2.79
CA GLU A 196 -23.68 6.02 3.60
C GLU A 196 -23.45 5.08 4.80
N TYR A 197 -22.69 3.99 4.61
CA TYR A 197 -22.37 3.08 5.71
C TYR A 197 -21.37 3.70 6.70
N ILE A 198 -20.38 4.47 6.21
CA ILE A 198 -19.44 5.19 7.07
C ILE A 198 -20.19 6.22 7.93
N GLU A 199 -21.14 6.95 7.34
CA GLU A 199 -22.03 7.88 8.03
C GLU A 199 -22.86 7.15 9.11
N GLU A 200 -23.50 6.03 8.77
CA GLU A 200 -24.26 5.24 9.74
C GLU A 200 -23.40 4.80 10.95
N GLN A 201 -22.13 4.42 10.70
CA GLN A 201 -21.22 4.04 11.78
C GLN A 201 -20.73 5.26 12.58
N SER A 202 -20.53 6.42 11.95
CA SER A 202 -20.09 7.64 12.64
C SER A 202 -21.12 8.15 13.64
N MET A 203 -22.40 7.87 13.42
CA MET A 203 -23.49 8.17 14.37
C MET A 203 -23.43 7.36 15.67
N LEU A 204 -22.60 6.31 15.73
CA LEU A 204 -22.38 5.50 16.94
C LEU A 204 -21.26 6.04 17.82
N LEU A 205 -20.50 7.03 17.34
CA LEU A 205 -19.40 7.65 18.08
C LEU A 205 -19.91 8.40 19.31
N TYR A 206 -19.04 8.59 20.29
CA TYR A 206 -19.38 9.34 21.51
C TYR A 206 -19.72 10.81 21.20
N VAL A 207 -19.01 11.39 20.23
CA VAL A 207 -19.34 12.67 19.61
C VAL A 207 -19.52 12.39 18.11
N PRO A 208 -20.76 12.28 17.62
CA PRO A 208 -20.98 12.13 16.19
C PRO A 208 -20.59 13.42 15.45
N PRO A 209 -20.12 13.32 14.19
CA PRO A 209 -19.86 14.48 13.36
C PRO A 209 -21.15 15.27 13.10
N THR A 210 -21.02 16.58 12.93
CA THR A 210 -22.10 17.46 12.50
C THR A 210 -22.42 17.26 11.02
N ASP A 211 -23.58 17.73 10.56
CA ASP A 211 -23.97 17.68 9.15
C ASP A 211 -22.95 18.40 8.24
N GLU A 212 -22.34 19.49 8.71
CA GLU A 212 -21.29 20.23 8.00
C GLU A 212 -20.00 19.39 7.88
N GLU A 213 -19.54 18.79 8.98
CA GLU A 213 -18.38 17.88 8.96
C GLU A 213 -18.64 16.66 8.08
N LEU A 214 -19.85 16.10 8.07
CA LEU A 214 -20.19 14.98 7.20
C LEU A 214 -20.10 15.34 5.71
N MET A 215 -20.49 16.55 5.32
CA MET A 215 -20.34 17.01 3.93
C MET A 215 -18.86 17.07 3.55
N ASP A 216 -18.02 17.64 4.41
CA ASP A 216 -16.57 17.73 4.17
C ASP A 216 -15.92 16.33 4.11
N ILE A 217 -16.34 15.41 4.98
CA ILE A 217 -15.87 14.02 4.99
C ILE A 217 -16.34 13.28 3.72
N GLU A 218 -17.56 13.52 3.23
CA GLU A 218 -18.05 12.94 1.97
C GLU A 218 -17.19 13.38 0.79
N GLU A 219 -16.86 14.67 0.72
CA GLU A 219 -15.96 15.19 -0.30
C GLU A 219 -14.57 14.55 -0.22
N GLY A 220 -14.02 14.37 0.98
CA GLY A 220 -12.79 13.61 1.21
C GLY A 220 -12.91 12.16 0.72
N TYR A 221 -14.04 11.51 0.98
CA TYR A 221 -14.28 10.13 0.56
C TYR A 221 -14.32 10.01 -0.96
N ILE A 222 -14.98 10.95 -1.66
CA ILE A 222 -15.01 11.00 -3.12
C ILE A 222 -13.59 11.07 -3.70
N LEU A 223 -12.71 11.89 -3.11
CA LEU A 223 -11.30 11.97 -3.55
C LEU A 223 -10.60 10.60 -3.40
N ILE A 224 -10.75 9.94 -2.25
CA ILE A 224 -10.17 8.60 -2.05
C ILE A 224 -10.75 7.57 -3.03
N GLN A 225 -12.03 7.67 -3.38
CA GLN A 225 -12.63 6.79 -4.40
C GLN A 225 -12.05 7.01 -5.80
N LEU A 226 -11.68 8.24 -6.17
CA LEU A 226 -10.97 8.50 -7.44
C LEU A 226 -9.60 7.80 -7.46
N LEU A 227 -8.92 7.76 -6.31
CA LEU A 227 -7.64 7.07 -6.19
C LEU A 227 -7.78 5.54 -6.27
N LEU A 228 -8.80 4.98 -5.59
CA LEU A 228 -9.09 3.55 -5.56
C LEU A 228 -9.66 3.02 -6.88
N ASN A 229 -10.44 3.83 -7.60
CA ASN A 229 -11.18 3.44 -8.81
C ASN A 229 -10.93 4.44 -9.97
N PRO A 230 -9.70 4.49 -10.52
CA PRO A 230 -9.32 5.52 -11.50
C PRO A 230 -10.00 5.37 -12.88
N GLU A 231 -10.78 4.31 -13.11
CA GLU A 231 -11.54 4.08 -14.37
C GLU A 231 -12.93 4.76 -14.38
N THR A 232 -13.26 5.58 -13.39
CA THR A 232 -14.59 6.20 -13.25
C THR A 232 -14.78 7.54 -13.98
N GLU A 233 -13.86 7.93 -14.88
CA GLU A 233 -13.98 9.10 -15.77
C GLU A 233 -14.15 8.75 -17.26
#